data_AF-A0ABC8KNA4-F1
#
_entry.id   AF-A0ABC8KNA4-F1
#
_cell.length_a   1.000
_cell.length_b   1.000
_cell.length_c   1.000
_cell.angle_alpha   90.00
_cell.angle_beta   90.00
_cell.angle_gamma   90.00
#
_symmetry.space_group_name_H-M   'P 1'
#
loop_
_entity.id
_entity.type
_entity.pdbx_description
1 polymer ?
#
loop_
_entity_poly.entity_id
_entity_poly.type
_entity_poly.pdbx_seq_one_letter_code
_entity_poly.pdbx_strand_id
1 'polypeptide(L)'
;MHNHWIDVCVNFIEKTVEVFECLHGRNRQYVEKFAVIIPRIVKAVAPPENKKYPLLEKYSIVEVPLKARLNKSLCYCGAYVLKHFQCQLLGLDLSLIELMTQYVPFNFESSIVFDLVED
;
A
#
# COMPACT_ATOMS: atom_id res chain seq x y z
N MET A 1 3.19 22.29 0.66
CA MET A 1 3.19 20.85 0.97
C MET A 1 3.00 20.11 -0.33
N HIS A 2 3.92 19.22 -0.71
CA HIS A 2 3.79 18.44 -1.94
C HIS A 2 3.00 17.17 -1.66
N ASN A 3 2.09 16.81 -2.56
CA ASN A 3 1.35 15.55 -2.52
C ASN A 3 2.33 14.36 -2.43
N HIS A 4 2.00 13.35 -1.64
CA HIS A 4 2.85 12.19 -1.43
C HIS A 4 2.05 10.90 -1.58
N TRP A 5 2.52 10.00 -2.44
CA TRP A 5 1.95 8.67 -2.62
C TRP A 5 2.59 7.68 -1.64
N ILE A 6 1.75 6.84 -1.04
CA ILE A 6 2.14 5.70 -0.21
C ILE A 6 1.47 4.44 -0.75
N ASP A 7 2.04 3.29 -0.47
CA ASP A 7 1.40 1.99 -0.71
C ASP A 7 0.87 1.44 0.61
N VAL A 8 -0.33 0.86 0.57
CA VAL A 8 -1.00 0.26 1.72
C VAL A 8 -1.60 -1.08 1.28
N CYS A 9 -0.99 -2.17 1.73
CA CYS A 9 -1.47 -3.52 1.49
C CYS A 9 -2.19 -4.06 2.74
N VAL A 10 -3.41 -4.56 2.57
CA VAL A 10 -4.23 -5.08 3.67
C VAL A 10 -4.30 -6.60 3.57
N ASN A 11 -3.81 -7.30 4.60
CA ASN A 11 -3.95 -8.73 4.74
C ASN A 11 -5.10 -9.06 5.70
N PHE A 12 -6.22 -9.55 5.15
CA PHE A 12 -7.41 -9.88 5.93
C PHE A 12 -7.27 -11.14 6.78
N ILE A 13 -6.35 -12.05 6.43
CA ILE A 13 -6.09 -13.29 7.16
C ILE A 13 -5.25 -12.98 8.40
N GLU A 14 -4.12 -12.33 8.21
CA GLU A 14 -3.18 -11.97 9.28
C GLU A 14 -3.61 -10.73 10.07
N LYS A 15 -4.65 -10.02 9.60
CA LYS A 15 -5.11 -8.73 10.14
C LYS A 15 -3.97 -7.71 10.24
N THR A 16 -3.16 -7.61 9.18
CA THR A 16 -2.06 -6.66 9.07
C THR A 16 -2.34 -5.61 8.00
N VAL A 17 -1.79 -4.42 8.20
CA VAL A 17 -1.70 -3.35 7.21
C VAL A 17 -0.22 -3.08 6.98
N GLU A 18 0.29 -3.53 5.84
CA GLU A 18 1.64 -3.28 5.39
C GLU A 18 1.74 -1.93 4.70
N VAL A 19 2.71 -1.11 5.10
CA VAL A 19 2.88 0.25 4.59
C VAL A 19 4.25 0.41 3.99
N PHE A 20 4.30 0.84 2.74
CA PHE A 20 5.52 1.31 2.10
C PHE A 20 5.45 2.83 1.88
N GLU A 21 6.44 3.53 2.42
CA GLU A 21 6.60 4.97 2.30
C GLU A 21 8.07 5.31 1.98
N CYS A 22 8.35 5.77 0.77
CA CYS A 22 9.73 6.01 0.31
C CYS A 22 10.46 7.18 1.03
N LEU A 23 9.75 7.93 1.89
CA LEU A 23 10.28 9.04 2.68
C LEU A 23 10.30 8.80 4.19
N HIS A 24 9.80 7.65 4.67
CA HIS A 24 9.65 7.27 6.07
C HIS A 24 8.89 8.25 6.97
N GLY A 25 7.71 7.83 7.46
CA GLY A 25 7.14 8.27 8.72
C GLY A 25 6.30 9.54 8.69
N ARG A 26 5.88 10.05 7.51
CA ARG A 26 5.05 11.26 7.46
C ARG A 26 3.55 10.98 7.42
N ASN A 27 3.15 9.77 7.01
CA ASN A 27 1.75 9.44 6.79
C ASN A 27 1.18 8.39 7.77
N ARG A 28 1.96 7.95 8.75
CA ARG A 28 1.58 6.90 9.71
C ARG A 28 0.25 7.17 10.40
N GLN A 29 -0.01 8.40 10.83
CA GLN A 29 -1.27 8.78 11.51
C GLN A 29 -2.52 8.53 10.64
N TYR A 30 -2.41 8.59 9.31
CA TYR A 30 -3.53 8.32 8.41
C TYR A 30 -3.75 6.81 8.27
N VAL A 31 -2.67 6.03 8.21
CA VAL A 31 -2.74 4.56 8.21
C VAL A 31 -3.31 4.05 9.53
N GLU A 32 -2.92 4.61 10.67
CA GLU A 32 -3.48 4.26 11.98
C GLU A 32 -4.99 4.45 12.04
N LYS A 33 -5.49 5.59 11.52
CA LYS A 33 -6.93 5.83 11.41
C LYS A 33 -7.60 4.83 10.45
N PHE A 34 -6.96 4.53 9.31
CA PHE A 34 -7.48 3.58 8.35
C PHE A 34 -7.57 2.16 8.93
N ALA A 35 -6.53 1.68 9.62
CA ALA A 35 -6.46 0.35 10.24
C ALA A 35 -7.58 0.11 11.28
N VAL A 36 -8.04 1.16 11.96
CA VAL A 36 -9.19 1.11 12.88
C VAL A 36 -10.52 0.97 12.14
N ILE A 37 -10.62 1.47 10.91
CA ILE A 37 -11.85 1.47 10.11
C ILE A 37 -12.02 0.16 9.33
N ILE A 38 -10.93 -0.52 8.94
CA ILE A 38 -10.98 -1.76 8.14
C ILE A 38 -11.98 -2.80 8.68
N PRO A 39 -12.01 -3.14 9.99
CA PRO A 39 -12.98 -4.13 10.49
C PRO A 39 -14.44 -3.72 10.27
N ARG A 40 -14.73 -2.41 10.29
CA ARG A 40 -16.07 -1.88 10.01
C ARG A 40 -16.43 -1.98 8.54
N ILE A 41 -15.47 -1.71 7.64
CA ILE A 41 -15.65 -1.89 6.19
C ILE A 41 -15.90 -3.37 5.89
N VAL A 42 -15.05 -4.26 6.40
CA VAL A 42 -15.19 -5.72 6.25
C VAL A 42 -16.55 -6.19 6.74
N LYS A 43 -17.00 -5.72 7.92
CA LYS A 43 -18.33 -6.03 8.45
C LYS A 43 -19.47 -5.52 7.55
N ALA A 44 -19.32 -4.34 6.97
CA ALA A 44 -20.35 -3.73 6.12
C ALA A 44 -20.55 -4.51 4.82
N VAL A 45 -19.45 -4.96 4.20
CA VAL A 45 -19.46 -5.71 2.94
C VAL A 45 -19.65 -7.22 3.11
N ALA A 46 -19.48 -7.74 4.33
CA ALA A 46 -19.66 -9.16 4.60
C ALA A 46 -21.09 -9.64 4.28
N PRO A 47 -21.25 -10.87 3.76
CA PRO A 47 -22.55 -11.51 3.60
C PRO A 47 -23.34 -11.59 4.93
N PRO A 48 -24.69 -11.56 4.91
CA PRO A 48 -25.53 -11.55 6.13
C PRO A 48 -25.17 -12.61 7.18
N GLU A 49 -24.83 -13.81 6.75
CA GLU A 49 -24.39 -14.95 7.57
C GLU A 49 -23.12 -14.67 8.36
N ASN A 50 -22.23 -13.82 7.81
CA ASN A 50 -20.93 -13.48 8.39
C ASN A 50 -20.94 -12.17 9.18
N LYS A 51 -22.02 -11.38 9.13
CA LYS A 51 -22.13 -10.08 9.85
C LYS A 51 -22.15 -10.21 11.38
N LYS A 52 -22.44 -11.41 11.91
CA LYS A 52 -22.52 -11.67 13.36
C LYS A 52 -21.16 -11.93 14.01
N TYR A 53 -20.12 -12.23 13.25
CA TYR A 53 -18.83 -12.74 13.75
C TYR A 53 -17.58 -11.86 13.59
N PRO A 54 -17.57 -10.63 13.04
CA PRO A 54 -16.32 -9.89 12.99
C PRO A 54 -16.06 -9.24 14.36
N LEU A 55 -15.20 -9.86 15.16
CA LEU A 55 -14.49 -9.16 16.23
C LEU A 55 -13.87 -7.90 15.60
N LEU A 56 -14.27 -6.72 16.07
CA LEU A 56 -13.81 -5.41 15.57
C LEU A 56 -12.38 -5.11 16.05
N GLU A 57 -11.51 -6.11 16.01
CA GLU A 57 -10.11 -5.97 16.37
C GLU A 57 -9.41 -5.10 15.33
N LYS A 58 -8.64 -4.12 15.82
CA LYS A 58 -7.82 -3.27 14.95
C LYS A 58 -6.78 -4.13 14.23
N TYR A 59 -6.50 -3.78 12.99
CA TYR A 59 -5.42 -4.41 12.25
C TYR A 59 -4.08 -3.87 12.79
N SER A 60 -3.08 -4.73 12.86
CA SER A 60 -1.72 -4.32 13.22
C SER A 60 -1.05 -3.65 12.03
N ILE A 61 -0.16 -2.69 12.26
CA ILE A 61 0.55 -1.98 11.19
C ILE A 61 1.98 -2.49 11.12
N VAL A 62 2.40 -2.89 9.92
CA VAL A 62 3.75 -3.35 9.61
C VAL A 62 4.37 -2.35 8.64
N GLU A 63 5.44 -1.70 9.05
CA GLU A 63 6.20 -0.83 8.15
C GLU A 63 7.18 -1.67 7.34
N VAL A 64 7.19 -1.47 6.02
CA VAL A 64 8.15 -2.15 5.14
C VAL A 64 9.55 -1.61 5.45
N PRO A 65 10.50 -2.46 5.85
CA PRO A 65 11.84 -2.01 6.23
C PRO A 65 12.60 -1.55 4.98
N LEU A 66 12.91 -0.25 4.91
CA LEU A 66 13.77 0.30 3.86
C LEU A 66 15.14 0.60 4.43
N LYS A 67 16.18 0.17 3.71
CA LYS A 67 17.59 0.34 4.14
C LYS A 67 18.03 1.81 4.21
N ALA A 68 17.37 2.72 3.49
CA ALA A 68 17.64 4.16 3.49
C ALA A 68 16.46 4.97 2.92
N ARG A 69 16.53 6.31 2.99
CA ARG A 69 15.62 7.20 2.24
C ARG A 69 15.90 7.08 0.74
N LEU A 70 15.01 6.39 0.03
CA LEU A 70 15.17 6.09 -1.39
C LEU A 70 14.90 7.32 -2.29
N ASN A 71 13.86 8.10 -1.99
CA ASN A 71 13.43 9.20 -2.86
C ASN A 71 14.06 10.56 -2.47
N LYS A 72 15.36 10.73 -2.73
CA LYS A 72 16.09 11.98 -2.38
C LYS A 72 15.58 13.23 -3.12
N SER A 73 15.06 13.08 -4.34
CA SER A 73 14.51 14.18 -5.14
C SER A 73 13.08 14.59 -4.76
N LEU A 74 12.41 13.80 -3.91
CA LEU A 74 11.02 13.98 -3.43
C LEU A 74 9.92 13.93 -4.51
N CYS A 75 10.24 13.86 -5.80
CA CYS A 75 9.27 13.93 -6.89
C CYS A 75 8.78 12.57 -7.42
N TYR A 76 9.44 11.46 -7.09
CA TYR A 76 9.13 10.14 -7.68
C TYR A 76 8.30 9.21 -6.78
N CYS A 77 7.59 9.74 -5.78
CA CYS A 77 6.92 8.90 -4.79
C CYS A 77 5.92 7.90 -5.40
N GLY A 78 5.18 8.28 -6.44
CA GLY A 78 4.28 7.36 -7.16
C GLY A 78 5.03 6.23 -7.88
N ALA A 79 6.19 6.52 -8.48
CA ALA A 79 7.02 5.51 -9.13
C ALA A 79 7.55 4.48 -8.11
N TYR A 80 8.04 4.95 -6.95
CA TYR A 80 8.48 4.07 -5.87
C TYR A 80 7.35 3.17 -5.36
N VAL A 81 6.13 3.70 -5.20
CA VAL A 81 4.94 2.94 -4.81
C VAL A 81 4.62 1.86 -5.85
N LEU A 82 4.57 2.20 -7.13
CA LEU A 82 4.30 1.23 -8.19
C LEU A 82 5.38 0.14 -8.28
N LYS A 83 6.65 0.48 -8.05
CA LYS A 83 7.74 -0.50 -8.03
C LYS A 83 7.70 -1.40 -6.81
N HIS A 84 7.30 -0.88 -5.65
CA HIS A 84 7.03 -1.71 -4.48
C HIS A 84 5.91 -2.73 -4.77
N PHE A 85 4.77 -2.25 -5.29
CA PHE A 85 3.64 -3.10 -5.67
C PHE A 85 4.04 -4.17 -6.70
N GLN A 86 4.82 -3.79 -7.72
CA GLN A 86 5.36 -4.72 -8.71
C GLN A 86 6.25 -5.81 -8.06
N CYS A 87 7.08 -5.45 -7.07
CA CYS A 87 7.91 -6.42 -6.37
C CYS A 87 7.06 -7.41 -5.55
N GLN A 88 6.04 -6.91 -4.83
CA GLN A 88 5.13 -7.78 -4.08
C GLN A 88 4.39 -8.76 -4.99
N LEU A 89 3.84 -8.28 -6.12
CA LEU A 89 3.10 -9.11 -7.07
C LEU A 89 3.96 -10.21 -7.71
N LEU A 90 5.22 -9.89 -8.02
CA LEU A 90 6.15 -10.81 -8.70
C LEU A 90 7.05 -11.61 -7.74
N GLY A 91 6.93 -11.40 -6.43
CA GLY A 91 7.81 -12.04 -5.43
C GLY A 91 9.28 -11.61 -5.55
N LEU A 92 9.54 -10.39 -6.00
CA LEU A 92 10.90 -9.85 -6.18
C LEU A 92 11.42 -9.25 -4.87
N ASP A 93 12.75 -9.27 -4.72
CA ASP A 93 13.43 -8.66 -3.58
C ASP A 93 13.26 -7.13 -3.59
N LEU A 94 12.85 -6.56 -2.46
CA LEU A 94 12.56 -5.13 -2.33
C LEU A 94 13.79 -4.22 -2.53
N SER A 95 15.01 -4.76 -2.47
CA SER A 95 16.23 -4.03 -2.85
C SER A 95 16.25 -3.62 -4.32
N LEU A 96 15.46 -4.26 -5.17
CA LEU A 96 15.34 -3.92 -6.58
C LEU A 96 14.54 -2.64 -6.84
N ILE A 97 13.78 -2.14 -5.86
CA ILE A 97 12.93 -0.95 -6.03
C ILE A 97 13.75 0.27 -6.48
N GLU A 98 14.93 0.49 -5.89
CA GLU A 98 15.80 1.62 -6.26
C GLU A 98 16.27 1.48 -7.72
N LEU A 99 16.74 0.29 -8.09
CA LEU A 99 17.18 -0.02 -9.45
C LEU A 99 16.03 0.17 -10.45
N MET A 100 14.88 -0.42 -10.18
CA MET A 100 13.71 -0.36 -11.05
C MET A 100 13.16 1.06 -11.19
N THR A 101 13.34 1.91 -10.18
CA THR A 101 12.89 3.31 -10.24
C THR A 101 13.78 4.17 -11.14
N GLN A 102 15.07 3.83 -11.29
CA GLN A 102 15.97 4.53 -12.22
C GLN A 102 15.58 4.32 -13.70
N TYR A 103 14.91 3.20 -14.00
CA TYR A 103 14.44 2.86 -15.35
C TYR A 103 12.98 3.23 -15.57
N VAL A 104 12.36 4.01 -14.70
CA VAL A 104 10.99 4.49 -14.93
C VAL A 104 11.05 5.49 -16.09
N PRO A 105 10.47 5.16 -17.27
CA PRO A 105 10.51 6.06 -18.40
C PRO A 105 9.80 7.37 -18.05
N PHE A 106 10.30 8.49 -18.57
CA PHE A 106 9.70 9.82 -18.37
C PHE A 106 8.21 9.85 -18.78
N ASN A 107 7.82 8.99 -19.72
CA ASN A 107 6.45 8.81 -20.20
C ASN A 107 5.88 7.47 -19.71
N PHE A 108 5.78 7.27 -18.39
CA PHE A 108 5.00 6.16 -17.87
C PHE A 108 3.52 6.37 -18.22
N GLU A 109 3.06 5.78 -19.33
CA GLU A 109 1.64 5.64 -19.61
C GLU A 109 1.08 4.54 -18.72
N SER A 110 0.09 4.90 -17.91
CA SER A 110 -0.78 3.98 -17.18
C SER A 110 -1.47 3.06 -18.19
N SER A 111 -0.80 1.98 -18.57
CA SER A 111 -1.24 1.13 -19.68
C SER A 111 -2.33 0.14 -19.29
N ILE A 112 -2.78 0.13 -18.02
CA ILE A 112 -3.85 -0.76 -17.58
C ILE A 112 -4.67 -0.06 -16.50
N VAL A 113 -5.76 0.60 -16.91
CA VAL A 113 -6.90 0.78 -16.01
C VAL A 113 -7.59 -0.57 -15.98
N PHE A 114 -7.49 -1.30 -14.87
CA PHE A 114 -8.44 -2.37 -14.61
C PHE A 114 -9.76 -1.67 -14.32
N ASP A 115 -10.57 -1.45 -15.36
CA ASP A 115 -11.99 -1.21 -15.14
C ASP A 115 -12.50 -2.42 -14.37
N LEU A 116 -12.88 -2.21 -13.11
CA LEU A 116 -13.65 -3.18 -12.37
C LEU A 116 -14.95 -3.34 -13.15
N VAL A 117 -15.01 -4.35 -14.01
CA VAL A 117 -16.24 -4.74 -14.68
C VAL A 117 -17.19 -5.15 -13.55
N GLU A 118 -18.19 -4.30 -13.31
CA GLU A 118 -19.32 -4.67 -12.47
C GLU A 118 -20.10 -5.76 -13.22
N ASP A 119 -20.00 -7.00 -12.75
CA ASP A 119 -20.89 -8.10 -13.15
C ASP A 119 -22.28 -7.95 -12.52
#